data_AF-A0A1Y2BSV1-F1
#
_entry.id   AF-A0A1Y2BSV1-F1
#
_cell.length_a   1.000
_cell.length_b   1.000
_cell.length_c   1.000
_cell.angle_alpha   90.00
_cell.angle_beta   90.00
_cell.angle_gamma   90.00
#
_symmetry.space_group_name_H-M   'P 1'
#
loop_
_entity.id
_entity.type
_entity.pdbx_description
1 polymer ?
#
loop_
_entity_poly.entity_id
_entity_poly.type
_entity_poly.pdbx_seq_one_letter_code
_entity_poly.pdbx_strand_id
1 'polypeptide(L)'
;NVLITISGWNTTVDNNDFFLPWSVLPESVYGDHYCLQWESKELKELGNAINIIASELFGIGMKQLLGATILPVIAAMSLPIWMMKLNYTVDNPWGIGLSKAQKTGLVLADTLIGNYQENRPVTLIGYSLGARVIYYCLRELAEKNMYGIIEDVYIIGTPVMESVRDWEQCCSVVSGRFVNGYITHDWVLGFLYRASSGSFNTVAGLSPIPVDRIENICLDEIVNGHLEYR
;
A
#
# COMPACT_ATOMS: atom_id res chain seq x y z
N ASN A 1 -4.07 -23.66 -6.17
CA ASN A 1 -3.63 -22.26 -6.07
C ASN A 1 -4.72 -21.50 -5.33
N VAL A 2 -4.33 -20.56 -4.48
CA VAL A 2 -5.20 -19.70 -3.70
C VAL A 2 -4.77 -18.27 -3.91
N LEU A 3 -5.69 -17.41 -4.35
CA LEU A 3 -5.46 -15.98 -4.47
C LEU A 3 -6.02 -15.26 -3.25
N ILE A 4 -5.18 -14.47 -2.58
CA ILE A 4 -5.60 -13.58 -1.50
C ILE A 4 -5.38 -12.13 -1.95
N THR A 5 -6.46 -11.38 -2.08
CA THR A 5 -6.41 -9.95 -2.43
C THR A 5 -6.63 -9.08 -1.20
N ILE A 6 -5.87 -7.99 -1.11
CA ILE A 6 -5.79 -7.18 0.10
C ILE A 6 -5.86 -5.70 -0.27
N SER A 7 -7.03 -5.11 -0.02
CA SER A 7 -7.27 -3.68 -0.21
C SER A 7 -6.55 -2.84 0.86
N GLY A 8 -6.00 -1.69 0.47
CA GLY A 8 -5.23 -0.82 1.37
C GLY A 8 -5.94 0.39 1.93
N TRP A 9 -7.12 0.73 1.42
CA TRP A 9 -8.00 1.75 1.98
C TRP A 9 -9.40 1.53 1.41
N ASN A 10 -10.42 1.87 2.19
CA ASN A 10 -11.82 1.72 1.82
C ASN A 10 -12.56 3.04 2.03
N THR A 11 -13.64 3.23 1.28
CA THR A 11 -14.54 4.40 1.41
C THR A 11 -15.71 4.13 2.34
N THR A 12 -16.08 2.87 2.49
CA THR A 12 -17.21 2.40 3.28
C THR A 12 -16.77 1.28 4.23
N VAL A 13 -17.65 0.89 5.16
CA VAL A 13 -17.43 -0.28 6.03
C VAL A 13 -17.97 -1.55 5.36
N ASP A 14 -18.64 -1.41 4.21
CA ASP A 14 -19.36 -2.51 3.60
C ASP A 14 -18.38 -3.53 3.03
N ASN A 15 -18.71 -4.82 3.18
CA ASN A 15 -17.86 -5.91 2.70
C ASN A 15 -17.55 -5.82 1.20
N ASN A 16 -18.43 -5.15 0.43
CA ASN A 16 -18.25 -4.94 -0.99
C ASN A 16 -16.99 -4.12 -1.32
N ASP A 17 -16.56 -3.19 -0.47
CA ASP A 17 -15.35 -2.38 -0.75
C ASP A 17 -14.06 -3.22 -0.72
N PHE A 18 -14.07 -4.38 -0.05
CA PHE A 18 -12.95 -5.32 -0.07
C PHE A 18 -12.92 -6.19 -1.32
N PHE A 19 -14.08 -6.43 -1.96
CA PHE A 19 -14.20 -7.34 -3.09
C PHE A 19 -14.22 -6.63 -4.44
N LEU A 20 -14.99 -5.55 -4.55
CA LEU A 20 -15.23 -4.83 -5.81
C LEU A 20 -13.95 -4.43 -6.58
N PRO A 21 -12.86 -3.93 -5.92
CA PRO A 21 -11.63 -3.60 -6.63
C PRO A 21 -11.03 -4.78 -7.40
N TRP A 22 -11.28 -6.00 -6.92
CA TRP A 22 -10.70 -7.23 -7.44
C TRP A 22 -11.64 -7.99 -8.38
N SER A 23 -12.86 -7.49 -8.60
CA SER A 23 -13.86 -8.14 -9.46
C SER A 23 -13.46 -8.20 -10.94
N VAL A 24 -12.44 -7.44 -11.34
CA VAL A 24 -11.84 -7.47 -12.68
C VAL A 24 -10.86 -8.63 -12.88
N LEU A 25 -10.46 -9.32 -11.80
CA LEU A 25 -9.55 -10.45 -11.91
C LEU A 25 -10.27 -11.68 -12.48
N PRO A 26 -9.68 -12.34 -13.50
CA PRO A 26 -10.30 -13.51 -14.10
C PRO A 26 -10.33 -14.69 -13.11
N GLU A 27 -11.52 -15.23 -12.85
CA GLU A 27 -11.74 -16.36 -11.92
C GLU A 27 -10.90 -17.62 -12.28
N SER A 28 -10.53 -17.78 -13.55
CA SER A 28 -9.89 -19.01 -14.04
C SER A 28 -8.37 -19.09 -13.84
N VAL A 29 -7.70 -17.99 -13.47
CA VAL A 29 -6.22 -17.93 -13.49
C VAL A 29 -5.58 -18.41 -12.18
N TYR A 30 -6.22 -18.16 -11.03
CA TYR A 30 -5.57 -18.35 -9.72
C TYR A 30 -6.26 -19.35 -8.78
N GLY A 31 -7.32 -20.03 -9.22
CA GLY A 31 -8.09 -20.95 -8.37
C GLY A 31 -9.04 -20.21 -7.42
N ASP A 32 -9.09 -20.61 -6.15
CA ASP A 32 -9.99 -19.99 -5.18
C ASP A 32 -9.53 -18.57 -4.83
N HIS A 33 -10.45 -17.60 -4.91
CA HIS A 33 -10.19 -16.19 -4.62
C HIS A 33 -10.80 -15.79 -3.27
N TYR A 34 -9.95 -15.33 -2.36
CA TYR A 34 -10.34 -14.76 -1.07
C TYR A 34 -9.95 -13.29 -0.99
N CYS A 35 -10.88 -12.45 -0.55
CA CYS A 35 -10.59 -11.05 -0.21
C CYS A 35 -10.37 -10.94 1.29
N LEU A 36 -9.22 -10.41 1.71
CA LEU A 36 -8.93 -10.23 3.12
C LEU A 36 -9.71 -9.02 3.66
N GLN A 37 -10.65 -9.29 4.56
CA GLN A 37 -11.30 -8.25 5.34
C GLN A 37 -10.51 -7.98 6.63
N TRP A 38 -10.01 -6.76 6.78
CA TRP A 38 -9.21 -6.37 7.93
C TRP A 38 -9.49 -4.93 8.33
N GLU A 39 -9.59 -4.69 9.65
CA GLU A 39 -9.58 -3.35 10.25
C GLU A 39 -10.51 -2.35 9.53
N SER A 40 -11.73 -2.80 9.18
CA SER A 40 -12.66 -2.10 8.29
C SER A 40 -13.01 -0.68 8.74
N LYS A 41 -13.04 -0.44 10.06
CA LYS A 41 -13.33 0.88 10.62
C LYS A 41 -12.16 1.84 10.39
N GLU A 42 -10.96 1.38 10.72
CA GLU A 42 -9.71 2.12 10.58
C GLU A 42 -9.40 2.40 9.10
N LEU A 43 -9.63 1.43 8.20
CA LEU A 43 -9.50 1.63 6.76
C LEU A 43 -10.47 2.66 6.19
N LYS A 44 -11.69 2.71 6.71
CA LYS A 44 -12.67 3.75 6.34
C LYS A 44 -12.25 5.13 6.87
N GLU A 45 -11.84 5.21 8.13
CA GLU A 45 -11.36 6.47 8.73
C GLU A 45 -10.15 7.01 7.95
N LEU A 46 -9.25 6.12 7.55
CA LEU A 46 -8.12 6.43 6.68
C LEU A 46 -8.56 6.94 5.30
N GLY A 47 -9.42 6.20 4.60
CA GLY A 47 -9.90 6.58 3.27
C GLY A 47 -10.60 7.94 3.29
N ASN A 48 -11.39 8.22 4.34
CA ASN A 48 -12.01 9.52 4.53
C ASN A 48 -10.97 10.63 4.76
N ALA A 49 -9.97 10.39 5.61
CA ALA A 49 -8.91 11.37 5.86
C ALA A 49 -8.12 11.71 4.57
N ILE A 50 -7.76 10.71 3.78
CA ILE A 50 -7.04 10.92 2.51
C ILE A 50 -7.92 11.70 1.52
N ASN A 51 -9.20 11.36 1.39
CA ASN A 51 -10.12 12.05 0.48
C ASN A 51 -10.33 13.53 0.85
N ILE A 52 -10.38 13.87 2.14
CA ILE A 52 -10.48 15.26 2.60
C ILE A 52 -9.26 16.07 2.14
N ILE A 53 -8.05 15.54 2.36
CA ILE A 53 -6.79 16.21 1.97
C ILE A 53 -6.70 16.33 0.46
N ALA A 54 -7.02 15.25 -0.28
CA ALA A 54 -7.03 15.26 -1.74
C ALA A 54 -7.93 16.40 -2.27
N SER A 55 -9.16 16.48 -1.75
CA SER A 55 -10.13 17.51 -2.16
C SER A 55 -9.63 18.93 -1.87
N GLU A 56 -8.97 19.14 -0.72
CA GLU A 56 -8.37 20.44 -0.39
C GLU A 56 -7.18 20.79 -1.30
N LEU A 57 -6.30 19.83 -1.62
CA LEU A 57 -5.17 20.03 -2.53
C LEU A 57 -5.64 20.40 -3.94
N PHE A 58 -6.63 19.67 -4.47
CA PHE A 58 -7.25 20.01 -5.76
C PHE A 58 -7.87 21.41 -5.75
N GLY A 59 -8.53 21.80 -4.65
CA GLY A 59 -9.10 23.14 -4.49
C GLY A 59 -8.06 24.26 -4.52
N ILE A 60 -6.85 24.03 -3.98
CA ILE A 60 -5.74 24.98 -4.03
C ILE A 60 -5.13 25.04 -5.44
N GLY A 61 -4.90 23.87 -6.07
CA GLY A 61 -4.38 23.79 -7.44
C GLY A 61 -5.28 24.51 -8.45
N MET A 62 -6.61 24.33 -8.34
CA MET A 62 -7.60 25.04 -9.16
C MET A 62 -7.52 26.56 -8.98
N LYS A 63 -7.40 27.04 -7.73
CA LYS A 63 -7.29 28.48 -7.43
C LYS A 63 -5.97 29.08 -7.93
N GLN A 64 -4.88 28.31 -7.92
CA GLN A 64 -3.58 28.72 -8.46
C GLN A 64 -3.54 28.74 -9.99
N LEU A 65 -4.29 27.85 -10.65
CA LEU A 65 -4.47 27.88 -12.12
C LEU A 65 -5.30 29.08 -12.58
N LEU A 66 -6.33 29.45 -11.81
CA LEU A 66 -7.21 30.58 -12.12
C LEU A 66 -6.60 31.95 -11.76
N GLY A 67 -5.71 32.01 -10.77
CA GLY A 67 -4.94 33.20 -10.42
C GLY A 67 -3.55 33.13 -11.02
N ALA A 68 -3.33 33.81 -12.15
CA ALA A 68 -2.12 33.75 -13.00
C ALA A 68 -0.76 34.14 -12.37
N THR A 69 -0.43 33.71 -11.15
CA THR A 69 0.89 33.96 -10.55
C THR A 69 1.18 32.93 -9.46
N ILE A 70 2.29 32.21 -9.60
CA ILE A 70 2.95 31.61 -8.43
C ILE A 70 4.41 32.02 -8.46
N LEU A 71 4.75 33.03 -7.67
CA LEU A 71 6.12 33.28 -7.25
C LEU A 71 6.58 32.06 -6.41
N PRO A 72 7.83 31.56 -6.59
CA PRO A 72 8.37 30.37 -5.91
C PRO A 72 8.20 30.33 -4.37
N VAL A 73 7.99 31.49 -3.75
CA VAL A 73 7.77 31.66 -2.30
C VAL A 73 6.47 31.00 -1.81
N ILE A 74 5.40 30.98 -2.61
CA ILE A 74 4.11 30.40 -2.20
C ILE A 74 4.17 28.87 -2.15
N ALA A 75 4.95 28.24 -3.05
CA ALA A 75 5.20 26.80 -3.03
C ALA A 75 6.03 26.36 -1.80
N ALA A 76 6.92 27.23 -1.30
CA ALA A 76 7.69 26.97 -0.09
C ALA A 76 6.85 27.11 1.20
N MET A 77 5.82 27.97 1.21
CA MET A 77 4.94 28.19 2.36
C MET A 77 3.83 27.14 2.52
N SER A 78 3.58 26.32 1.51
CA SER A 78 2.56 25.26 1.61
C SER A 78 3.03 24.11 2.50
N LEU A 79 4.31 23.76 2.49
CA LEU A 79 4.88 22.67 3.29
C LEU A 79 4.64 22.86 4.82
N PRO A 80 4.92 24.02 5.44
CA PRO A 80 4.63 24.25 6.86
C PRO A 80 3.14 24.17 7.23
N ILE A 81 2.25 24.68 6.39
CA ILE A 81 0.79 24.67 6.64
C ILE A 81 0.25 23.25 6.60
N TRP A 82 0.71 22.46 5.64
CA TRP A 82 0.33 21.06 5.54
C TRP A 82 0.88 20.22 6.68
N MET A 83 2.13 20.41 7.09
CA MET A 83 2.68 19.77 8.30
C MET A 83 1.83 20.05 9.55
N MET A 84 1.34 21.28 9.74
CA MET A 84 0.41 21.61 10.84
C MET A 84 -0.95 20.90 10.71
N LYS A 85 -1.51 20.81 9.50
CA LYS A 85 -2.81 20.14 9.26
C LYS A 85 -2.75 18.63 9.42
N LEU A 86 -1.66 17.99 8.96
CA LEU A 86 -1.44 16.56 9.14
C LEU A 86 -1.47 16.17 10.62
N ASN A 87 -0.81 16.99 11.45
CA ASN A 87 -0.68 16.78 12.88
C ASN A 87 -2.03 16.81 13.64
N TYR A 88 -3.02 17.57 13.15
CA TYR A 88 -4.32 17.72 13.83
C TYR A 88 -5.43 16.80 13.30
N THR A 89 -5.38 16.34 12.05
CA THR A 89 -6.50 15.62 11.41
C THR A 89 -6.12 14.20 10.94
N VAL A 90 -4.83 13.88 10.78
CA VAL A 90 -4.39 12.75 9.94
C VAL A 90 -3.39 11.82 10.62
N ASP A 91 -2.56 12.34 11.53
CA ASP A 91 -1.54 11.53 12.19
C ASP A 91 -2.13 10.33 12.96
N ASN A 92 -3.36 10.47 13.47
CA ASN A 92 -4.05 9.37 14.16
C ASN A 92 -4.56 8.30 13.17
N PRO A 93 -5.44 8.56 12.17
CA PRO A 93 -5.91 7.49 11.26
C PRO A 93 -4.81 6.88 10.40
N TRP A 94 -3.87 7.67 9.87
CA TRP A 94 -2.77 7.17 9.03
C TRP A 94 -1.77 6.35 9.83
N GLY A 95 -1.31 6.86 10.97
CA GLY A 95 -0.43 6.12 11.88
C GLY A 95 -1.07 4.83 12.42
N ILE A 96 -2.36 4.89 12.79
CA ILE A 96 -3.15 3.70 13.16
C ILE A 96 -3.18 2.72 11.99
N GLY A 97 -3.50 3.16 10.78
CA GLY A 97 -3.55 2.32 9.59
C GLY A 97 -2.23 1.59 9.33
N LEU A 98 -1.09 2.30 9.42
CA LEU A 98 0.24 1.70 9.29
C LEU A 98 0.52 0.62 10.34
N SER A 99 0.15 0.87 11.60
CA SER A 99 0.34 -0.08 12.71
C SER A 99 -0.58 -1.29 12.59
N LYS A 100 -1.83 -1.06 12.19
CA LYS A 100 -2.83 -2.10 11.96
C LYS A 100 -2.42 -3.00 10.80
N ALA A 101 -1.94 -2.43 9.69
CA ALA A 101 -1.44 -3.18 8.54
C ALA A 101 -0.30 -4.14 8.94
N GLN A 102 0.61 -3.68 9.79
CA GLN A 102 1.66 -4.53 10.34
C GLN A 102 1.09 -5.71 11.12
N LYS A 103 0.20 -5.46 12.10
CA LYS A 103 -0.41 -6.52 12.91
C LYS A 103 -1.21 -7.52 12.06
N THR A 104 -1.97 -7.04 11.08
CA THR A 104 -2.70 -7.88 10.14
C THR A 104 -1.75 -8.76 9.32
N GLY A 105 -0.60 -8.23 8.90
CA GLY A 105 0.42 -9.03 8.20
C GLY A 105 0.94 -10.20 9.04
N LEU A 106 1.19 -9.97 10.33
CA LEU A 106 1.60 -11.02 11.27
C LEU A 106 0.52 -12.09 11.44
N VAL A 107 -0.75 -11.67 11.62
CA VAL A 107 -1.88 -12.60 11.74
C VAL A 107 -2.11 -13.40 10.45
N LEU A 108 -1.93 -12.77 9.28
CA LEU A 108 -2.00 -13.44 8.00
C LEU A 108 -0.90 -14.50 7.87
N ALA A 109 0.34 -14.18 8.24
CA ALA A 109 1.44 -15.15 8.27
C ALA A 109 1.13 -16.34 9.18
N ASP A 110 0.67 -16.10 10.40
CA ASP A 110 0.30 -17.18 11.33
C ASP A 110 -0.84 -18.05 10.78
N THR A 111 -1.81 -17.45 10.09
CA THR A 111 -2.91 -18.17 9.43
C THR A 111 -2.38 -19.08 8.31
N LEU A 112 -1.49 -18.54 7.48
CA LEU A 112 -0.88 -19.30 6.38
C LEU A 112 -0.02 -20.46 6.87
N ILE A 113 0.73 -20.26 7.97
CA ILE A 113 1.50 -21.31 8.65
C ILE A 113 0.59 -22.42 9.20
N GLY A 114 -0.61 -22.06 9.65
CA GLY A 114 -1.65 -23.00 10.07
C GLY A 114 -2.14 -23.94 8.97
N ASN A 115 -1.76 -23.72 7.71
CA ASN A 115 -2.06 -24.58 6.56
C ASN A 115 -3.56 -24.81 6.30
N TYR A 116 -4.42 -23.83 6.61
CA TYR A 116 -5.86 -23.88 6.30
C TYR A 116 -6.15 -23.97 4.79
N GLN A 117 -5.19 -23.57 3.96
CA GLN A 117 -5.23 -23.71 2.50
C GLN A 117 -4.85 -25.11 1.99
N GLU A 118 -4.61 -26.10 2.86
CA GLU A 118 -4.27 -27.49 2.50
C GLU A 118 -3.00 -27.61 1.64
N ASN A 119 -1.94 -26.88 1.99
CA ASN A 119 -0.67 -26.81 1.25
C ASN A 119 -0.77 -26.31 -0.20
N ARG A 120 -1.89 -25.68 -0.58
CA ARG A 120 -2.01 -25.03 -1.88
C ARG A 120 -1.12 -23.79 -1.93
N PRO A 121 -0.39 -23.55 -3.02
CA PRO A 121 0.41 -22.34 -3.18
C PRO A 121 -0.49 -21.11 -3.13
N VAL A 122 0.03 -20.03 -2.54
CA VAL A 122 -0.69 -18.78 -2.31
C VAL A 122 -0.10 -17.66 -3.15
N THR A 123 -0.97 -16.97 -3.89
CA THR A 123 -0.68 -15.71 -4.56
C THR A 123 -1.23 -14.55 -3.73
N LEU A 124 -0.41 -13.54 -3.46
CA LEU A 124 -0.81 -12.34 -2.72
C LEU A 124 -0.82 -11.12 -3.64
N ILE A 125 -1.93 -10.37 -3.63
CA ILE A 125 -2.06 -9.11 -4.37
C ILE A 125 -2.58 -8.02 -3.43
N GLY A 126 -1.95 -6.86 -3.41
CA GLY A 126 -2.43 -5.74 -2.61
C GLY A 126 -1.88 -4.40 -3.03
N TYR A 127 -2.62 -3.34 -2.70
CA TYR A 127 -2.21 -1.97 -2.94
C TYR A 127 -2.17 -1.16 -1.64
N SER A 128 -1.40 -0.08 -1.59
CA SER A 128 -1.33 0.84 -0.44
C SER A 128 -1.09 0.10 0.89
N LEU A 129 -1.89 0.30 1.95
CA LEU A 129 -1.70 -0.44 3.19
C LEU A 129 -1.88 -1.96 3.05
N GLY A 130 -2.61 -2.44 2.03
CA GLY A 130 -2.75 -3.86 1.75
C GLY A 130 -1.44 -4.46 1.25
N ALA A 131 -0.69 -3.72 0.44
CA ALA A 131 0.69 -4.06 0.11
C ALA A 131 1.60 -4.08 1.35
N ARG A 132 1.37 -3.18 2.33
CA ARG A 132 2.07 -3.18 3.61
C ARG A 132 1.71 -4.41 4.47
N VAL A 133 0.46 -4.87 4.46
CA VAL A 133 0.07 -6.15 5.10
C VAL A 133 0.88 -7.29 4.50
N ILE A 134 0.98 -7.36 3.16
CA ILE A 134 1.75 -8.38 2.46
C ILE A 134 3.22 -8.33 2.89
N TYR A 135 3.84 -7.15 2.89
CA TYR A 135 5.24 -7.00 3.32
C TYR A 135 5.50 -7.60 4.70
N TYR A 136 4.68 -7.23 5.71
CA TYR A 136 4.87 -7.77 7.06
C TYR A 136 4.54 -9.26 7.17
N CYS A 137 3.63 -9.77 6.36
CA CYS A 137 3.38 -11.20 6.25
C CYS A 137 4.61 -11.95 5.72
N LEU A 138 5.21 -11.51 4.61
CA LEU A 138 6.40 -12.12 4.03
C LEU A 138 7.60 -12.08 4.99
N ARG A 139 7.79 -10.93 5.66
CA ARG A 139 8.86 -10.76 6.65
C ARG A 139 8.70 -11.75 7.81
N GLU A 140 7.49 -11.90 8.35
CA GLU A 140 7.21 -12.86 9.43
C GLU A 140 7.44 -14.31 8.98
N LEU A 141 7.01 -14.68 7.77
CA LEU A 141 7.29 -15.99 7.19
C LEU A 141 8.80 -16.24 7.07
N ALA A 142 9.56 -15.24 6.62
CA ALA A 142 11.01 -15.34 6.48
C ALA A 142 11.71 -15.48 7.83
N GLU A 143 11.31 -14.69 8.83
CA GLU A 143 11.81 -14.78 10.21
C GLU A 143 11.56 -16.18 10.82
N LYS A 144 10.41 -16.80 10.49
CA LYS A 144 10.05 -18.15 10.93
C LYS A 144 10.59 -19.28 10.03
N ASN A 145 11.36 -18.97 9.00
CA ASN A 145 11.89 -19.95 8.04
C ASN A 145 10.78 -20.78 7.35
N MET A 146 9.65 -20.15 7.05
CA MET A 146 8.49 -20.79 6.42
C MET A 146 8.52 -20.56 4.92
N TYR A 147 9.07 -21.54 4.18
CA TYR A 147 9.25 -21.50 2.73
C TYR A 147 8.20 -22.32 1.99
N GLY A 148 7.98 -22.02 0.71
CA GLY A 148 7.13 -22.82 -0.18
C GLY A 148 5.62 -22.60 -0.02
N ILE A 149 5.19 -21.66 0.82
CA ILE A 149 3.79 -21.27 0.98
C ILE A 149 3.40 -20.25 -0.08
N ILE A 150 4.25 -19.24 -0.31
CA ILE A 150 4.00 -18.15 -1.23
C ILE A 150 4.56 -18.50 -2.61
N GLU A 151 3.69 -18.44 -3.62
CA GLU A 151 4.06 -18.58 -5.02
C GLU A 151 4.37 -17.19 -5.59
N ASP A 152 3.35 -16.36 -5.80
CA ASP A 152 3.52 -15.04 -6.42
C ASP A 152 3.10 -13.89 -5.48
N VAL A 153 3.74 -12.74 -5.66
CA VAL A 153 3.45 -11.50 -4.93
C VAL A 153 3.36 -10.33 -5.89
N TYR A 154 2.28 -9.56 -5.76
CA TYR A 154 2.07 -8.31 -6.48
C TYR A 154 1.70 -7.20 -5.49
N ILE A 155 2.62 -6.26 -5.28
CA ILE A 155 2.42 -5.12 -4.39
C ILE A 155 2.42 -3.82 -5.19
N ILE A 156 1.49 -2.91 -4.88
CA ILE A 156 1.30 -1.67 -5.63
C ILE A 156 1.25 -0.48 -4.67
N GLY A 157 1.99 0.59 -4.95
CA GLY A 157 1.93 1.82 -4.15
C GLY A 157 2.31 1.60 -2.68
N THR A 158 3.29 0.74 -2.43
CA THR A 158 3.62 0.20 -1.11
C THR A 158 4.20 1.25 -0.15
N PRO A 159 3.53 1.58 0.97
CA PRO A 159 4.02 2.53 1.97
C PRO A 159 4.97 1.81 2.95
N VAL A 160 6.16 1.48 2.47
CA VAL A 160 7.24 0.81 3.22
C VAL A 160 8.58 1.47 2.87
N MET A 161 9.40 1.77 3.90
CA MET A 161 10.76 2.30 3.79
C MET A 161 11.72 1.40 4.55
N GLU A 162 12.12 0.30 3.92
CA GLU A 162 12.93 -0.75 4.55
C GLU A 162 14.19 -1.01 3.72
N SER A 163 15.17 -1.65 4.33
CA SER A 163 16.47 -1.82 3.70
C SER A 163 16.43 -2.88 2.60
N VAL A 164 17.43 -2.88 1.71
CA VAL A 164 17.60 -3.92 0.68
C VAL A 164 17.61 -5.31 1.30
N ARG A 165 18.28 -5.46 2.46
CA ARG A 165 18.35 -6.72 3.19
C ARG A 165 16.98 -7.23 3.63
N ASP A 166 16.09 -6.35 4.07
CA ASP A 166 14.75 -6.74 4.52
C ASP A 166 13.90 -7.21 3.32
N TRP A 167 14.06 -6.57 2.17
CA TRP A 167 13.42 -7.00 0.92
C TRP A 167 14.00 -8.32 0.41
N GLU A 168 15.31 -8.55 0.51
CA GLU A 168 15.93 -9.84 0.19
C GLU A 168 15.40 -10.97 1.08
N GLN A 169 15.19 -10.70 2.38
CA GLN A 169 14.55 -11.64 3.29
C GLN A 169 13.12 -11.96 2.86
N CYS A 170 12.31 -10.95 2.53
CA CYS A 170 10.95 -11.17 2.01
C CYS A 170 10.97 -11.97 0.71
N CYS A 171 11.93 -11.69 -0.18
CA CYS A 171 12.10 -12.46 -1.41
C CYS A 171 12.39 -13.93 -1.15
N SER A 172 13.10 -14.28 -0.06
CA SER A 172 13.51 -15.66 0.22
C SER A 172 12.34 -16.64 0.38
N VAL A 173 11.16 -16.16 0.78
CA VAL A 173 9.95 -17.00 1.01
C VAL A 173 8.98 -17.03 -0.16
N VAL A 174 9.19 -16.18 -1.17
CA VAL A 174 8.42 -16.18 -2.42
C VAL A 174 9.07 -17.17 -3.37
N SER A 175 8.31 -18.06 -4.02
CA SER A 175 8.87 -19.08 -4.92
C SER A 175 8.86 -18.63 -6.39
N GLY A 176 7.82 -17.92 -6.79
CA GLY A 176 7.59 -17.39 -8.12
C GLY A 176 7.96 -15.91 -8.24
N ARG A 177 7.05 -15.13 -8.82
CA ARG A 177 7.26 -13.72 -9.17
C ARG A 177 7.02 -12.81 -7.97
N PHE A 178 7.88 -11.81 -7.85
CA PHE A 178 7.68 -10.71 -6.92
C PHE A 178 7.67 -9.41 -7.72
N VAL A 179 6.48 -8.82 -7.89
CA VAL A 179 6.27 -7.59 -8.65
C VAL A 179 5.99 -6.42 -7.71
N ASN A 180 6.72 -5.32 -7.91
CA ASN A 180 6.47 -4.03 -7.28
C ASN A 180 5.99 -3.01 -8.32
N GLY A 181 4.73 -2.59 -8.21
CA GLY A 181 4.14 -1.48 -8.95
C GLY A 181 4.33 -0.17 -8.20
N TYR A 182 4.92 0.84 -8.85
CA TYR A 182 5.14 2.16 -8.26
C TYR A 182 4.75 3.28 -9.22
N ILE A 183 4.38 4.43 -8.67
CA ILE A 183 4.24 5.69 -9.44
C ILE A 183 5.15 6.75 -8.83
N THR A 184 5.78 7.56 -9.67
CA THR A 184 6.78 8.54 -9.22
C THR A 184 6.18 9.81 -8.63
N HIS A 185 4.90 10.06 -8.92
CA HIS A 185 4.18 11.28 -8.59
C HIS A 185 3.07 11.08 -7.55
N ASP A 186 3.17 10.02 -6.74
CA ASP A 186 2.24 9.75 -5.63
C ASP A 186 2.41 10.79 -4.51
N TRP A 187 1.53 11.78 -4.44
CA TRP A 187 1.61 12.80 -3.38
C TRP A 187 1.31 12.23 -1.98
N VAL A 188 0.52 11.16 -1.86
CA VAL A 188 0.21 10.52 -0.58
C VAL A 188 1.48 9.89 -0.01
N LEU A 189 2.21 9.12 -0.82
CA LEU A 189 3.48 8.54 -0.39
C LEU A 189 4.60 9.60 -0.31
N GLY A 190 4.62 10.54 -1.25
CA GLY A 190 5.65 11.57 -1.38
C GLY A 190 5.62 12.61 -0.27
N PHE A 191 4.44 12.89 0.29
CA PHE A 191 4.28 13.91 1.31
C PHE A 191 3.71 13.33 2.62
N LEU A 192 2.51 12.73 2.60
CA LEU A 192 1.83 12.27 3.82
C LEU A 192 2.65 11.17 4.54
N TYR A 193 3.10 10.15 3.79
CA TYR A 193 3.83 9.04 4.39
C TYR A 193 5.21 9.47 4.93
N ARG A 194 5.94 10.31 4.19
CA ARG A 194 7.25 10.87 4.64
C ARG A 194 7.10 11.76 5.87
N ALA A 195 6.09 12.63 5.88
CA ALA A 195 5.81 13.51 7.01
C ALA A 195 5.51 12.72 8.29
N SER A 196 4.65 11.69 8.20
CA SER A 196 4.26 10.86 9.34
C SER A 196 5.40 9.96 9.85
N SER A 197 6.25 9.44 8.96
CA SER A 197 7.34 8.52 9.32
C SER A 197 8.60 9.24 9.82
N GLY A 198 8.73 10.55 9.60
CA GLY A 198 9.93 11.31 9.93
C GLY A 198 11.19 10.87 9.16
N SER A 199 11.02 10.12 8.06
CA SER A 199 12.12 9.57 7.26
C SER A 199 12.05 10.02 5.82
N PHE A 200 13.22 10.34 5.27
CA PHE A 200 13.41 10.68 3.86
C PHE A 200 13.92 9.50 3.03
N ASN A 201 13.90 8.28 3.59
CA ASN A 201 14.29 7.07 2.88
C ASN A 201 13.41 6.79 1.66
N THR A 202 13.91 5.99 0.75
CA THR A 202 13.19 5.57 -0.46
C THR A 202 11.93 4.78 -0.11
N VAL A 203 10.77 5.19 -0.64
CA VAL A 203 9.48 4.50 -0.41
C VAL A 203 9.25 3.52 -1.55
N ALA A 204 8.93 2.27 -1.24
CA ALA A 204 8.74 1.21 -2.24
C ALA A 204 7.68 1.53 -3.31
N GLY A 205 6.61 2.23 -2.93
CA GLY A 205 5.57 2.68 -3.87
C GLY A 205 5.90 3.91 -4.72
N LEU A 206 7.07 4.55 -4.52
CA LEU A 206 7.51 5.73 -5.28
C LEU A 206 8.65 5.46 -6.26
N SER A 207 9.28 4.29 -6.17
CA SER A 207 10.54 4.02 -6.85
C SER A 207 10.87 2.53 -6.86
N PRO A 208 11.74 2.07 -7.77
CA PRO A 208 12.19 0.69 -7.79
C PRO A 208 12.80 0.23 -6.46
N ILE A 209 12.46 -0.98 -6.03
CA ILE A 209 13.14 -1.69 -4.95
C ILE A 209 14.41 -2.31 -5.54
N PRO A 210 15.61 -1.96 -5.07
CA PRO A 210 16.87 -2.39 -5.69
C PRO A 210 17.27 -3.80 -5.24
N VAL A 211 16.43 -4.79 -5.55
CA VAL A 211 16.67 -6.22 -5.36
C VAL A 211 16.41 -6.92 -6.68
N ASP A 212 17.39 -7.64 -7.21
CA ASP A 212 17.35 -8.23 -8.56
C ASP A 212 16.16 -9.18 -8.77
N ARG A 213 15.67 -9.82 -7.70
CA ARG A 213 14.53 -10.76 -7.74
C ARG A 213 13.18 -10.04 -7.80
N ILE A 214 13.12 -8.73 -7.58
CA ILE A 214 11.89 -7.95 -7.62
C ILE A 214 11.74 -7.28 -8.99
N GLU A 215 10.69 -7.67 -9.70
CA GLU A 215 10.26 -7.01 -10.94
C GLU A 215 9.61 -5.67 -10.60
N ASN A 216 10.28 -4.58 -10.92
CA ASN A 216 9.77 -3.23 -10.69
C ASN A 216 9.07 -2.70 -11.94
N ILE A 217 7.80 -2.32 -11.81
CA ILE A 217 6.97 -1.79 -12.90
C ILE A 217 6.55 -0.36 -12.54
N CYS A 218 6.95 0.59 -13.39
CA CYS A 218 6.45 1.96 -13.29
C CYS A 218 5.03 2.02 -13.87
N LEU A 219 4.08 2.55 -13.10
CA LEU A 219 2.67 2.65 -13.48
C LEU A 219 2.24 4.07 -13.85
N ASP A 220 3.19 4.99 -14.05
CA ASP A 220 2.92 6.41 -14.31
C ASP A 220 2.00 6.66 -15.53
N GLU A 221 2.03 5.77 -16.53
CA GLU A 221 1.19 5.88 -17.74
C GLU A 221 -0.21 5.29 -17.56
N ILE A 222 -0.46 4.60 -16.45
CA ILE A 222 -1.69 3.83 -16.19
C ILE A 222 -2.49 4.42 -15.03
N VAL A 223 -1.79 4.90 -13.98
CA VAL A 223 -2.37 5.35 -12.71
C VAL A 223 -1.93 6.80 -12.46
N ASN A 224 -2.88 7.73 -12.33
CA ASN A 224 -2.57 9.16 -12.15
C ASN A 224 -2.41 9.58 -10.68
N GLY A 225 -2.67 8.67 -9.73
CA GLY A 225 -2.50 8.96 -8.31
C GLY A 225 -2.89 7.81 -7.38
N HIS A 226 -2.55 7.96 -6.10
CA HIS A 226 -2.72 6.91 -5.07
C HIS A 226 -4.14 6.34 -4.94
N LEU A 227 -5.14 7.18 -5.20
CA LEU A 227 -6.55 6.82 -5.07
C LEU A 227 -7.07 6.03 -6.30
N GLU A 228 -6.27 5.93 -7.36
CA GLU A 228 -6.61 5.22 -8.60
C GLU A 228 -6.04 3.79 -8.65
N TYR A 229 -5.40 3.30 -7.57
CA TYR A 229 -5.01 1.89 -7.48
C TYR A 229 -6.19 0.93 -7.33
N ARG A 230 -7.37 1.44 -6.97
CA ARG A 230 -8.60 0.67 -6.75
C ARG A 230 -9.29 0.33 -8.07
#